data_AF-A0A7C3UY15-F1
#
_entry.id   AF-A0A7C3UY15-F1
#
_cell.length_a   1.000
_cell.length_b   1.000
_cell.length_c   1.000
_cell.angle_alpha   90.00
_cell.angle_beta   90.00
_cell.angle_gamma   90.00
#
_symmetry.space_group_name_H-M   'P 1'
#
loop_
_entity.id
_entity.type
_entity.pdbx_description
1 polymer ?
#
loop_
_entity_poly.entity_id
_entity_poly.type
_entity_poly.pdbx_seq_one_letter_code
_entity_poly.pdbx_strand_id
1 'polypeptide(L)' 'MKKLLIIIFAFGLLLNFSFSNIAEARTVRVRGYYKPSTGRYVMPYYRTSPNKTKWDNWSTKGNINPFTGKKGYKSLWNW' A
#
# COMPACT_ATOMS: atom_id res chain seq x y z
N MET A 1 30.66 -36.51 -1.56
CA MET A 1 30.87 -35.07 -1.24
C MET A 1 30.28 -34.13 -2.28
N LYS A 2 30.64 -34.21 -3.58
CA LYS A 2 30.10 -33.33 -4.64
C LYS A 2 28.57 -33.35 -4.77
N LYS A 3 27.93 -34.53 -4.68
CA LYS A 3 26.46 -34.67 -4.70
C LYS A 3 25.76 -34.00 -3.50
N LEU A 4 26.39 -34.03 -2.33
CA LEU A 4 25.87 -33.40 -1.12
C LEU A 4 25.94 -31.86 -1.23
N LEU A 5 27.02 -31.34 -1.81
CA LEU A 5 27.16 -29.91 -2.12
C LEU A 5 26.12 -29.42 -3.13
N ILE A 6 25.80 -30.23 -4.16
CA ILE A 6 24.76 -29.91 -5.14
C ILE A 6 23.37 -29.89 -4.47
N ILE A 7 23.09 -30.83 -3.57
CA ILE A 7 21.82 -30.87 -2.82
C ILE A 7 21.70 -29.66 -1.89
N ILE A 8 22.75 -29.29 -1.16
CA ILE A 8 22.74 -28.10 -0.28
C ILE A 8 22.58 -26.82 -1.11
N PHE A 9 23.20 -26.74 -2.28
CA PHE A 9 23.07 -25.60 -3.18
C PHE A 9 21.66 -25.50 -3.78
N ALA A 10 21.06 -26.62 -4.20
CA ALA A 10 19.68 -26.68 -4.68
C ALA A 10 18.67 -26.36 -3.57
N PHE A 11 18.91 -26.82 -2.33
CA PHE A 11 18.07 -26.53 -1.17
C PHE A 11 18.19 -25.06 -0.75
N GLY A 12 19.39 -24.46 -0.83
CA GLY A 12 19.61 -23.04 -0.62
C GLY A 12 18.90 -22.16 -1.65
N LEU A 13 18.84 -22.59 -2.92
CA LEU A 13 18.07 -21.90 -3.96
C LEU A 13 16.55 -21.93 -3.71
N LEU A 14 16.02 -23.03 -3.17
CA LEU A 14 14.60 -23.16 -2.84
C LEU A 14 14.16 -22.31 -1.63
N LEU A 15 15.09 -21.92 -0.74
CA LEU A 15 14.80 -21.09 0.43
C LEU A 15 14.67 -19.59 0.13
N ASN A 16 14.96 -19.14 -1.10
CA ASN A 16 14.98 -17.72 -1.45
C ASN A 16 13.61 -17.13 -1.89
N PHE A 17 12.51 -17.86 -1.71
CA PHE A 17 11.23 -17.46 -2.33
C PHE A 17 10.40 -16.40 -1.58
N SER A 18 10.78 -15.98 -0.37
CA SER A 18 9.81 -15.36 0.53
C SER A 18 10.26 -14.04 1.15
N PHE A 19 10.46 -12.99 0.35
CA PHE A 19 10.29 -11.61 0.83
C PHE A 19 9.81 -10.69 -0.31
N SER A 20 8.59 -10.94 -0.79
CA SER A 20 7.86 -9.92 -1.53
C SER A 20 7.52 -8.79 -0.55
N ASN A 21 8.31 -7.71 -0.56
CA ASN A 21 7.94 -6.47 0.12
C ASN A 21 6.79 -5.84 -0.67
N ILE A 22 5.58 -6.35 -0.48
CA ILE A 22 4.36 -5.73 -1.00
C ILE A 22 4.28 -4.38 -0.30
N ALA A 23 4.35 -3.30 -1.06
CA ALA A 23 4.16 -1.95 -0.56
C ALA A 23 2.72 -1.80 -0.06
N GLU A 24 2.48 -2.19 1.19
CA GLU A 24 1.17 -2.16 1.80
C GLU A 24 0.86 -0.74 2.29
N ALA A 25 -0.20 -0.15 1.73
CA ALA A 25 -0.72 1.12 2.20
C ALA A 25 -1.36 0.93 3.58
N ARG A 26 -0.59 1.13 4.66
CA ARG A 26 -1.11 1.06 6.04
C ARG A 26 -2.34 1.96 6.17
N THR A 27 -3.34 1.55 6.94
CA THR A 27 -4.61 2.28 7.06
C THR A 27 -4.65 3.14 8.33
N VAL A 28 -5.15 4.38 8.22
CA VAL A 28 -5.38 5.29 9.35
C VAL A 28 -6.83 5.75 9.35
N ARG A 29 -7.45 5.74 10.54
CA ARG A 29 -8.76 6.34 10.77
C ARG A 29 -8.62 7.83 11.05
N VAL A 30 -9.28 8.66 10.25
CA VAL A 30 -9.39 10.10 10.47
C VAL A 30 -10.66 10.36 11.27
N ARG A 31 -10.52 11.09 12.39
CA ARG A 31 -11.68 11.54 13.19
C ARG A 31 -12.47 12.58 12.40
N GLY A 32 -13.77 12.62 12.63
CA GLY A 32 -14.63 13.65 12.03
C GLY A 32 -14.24 15.03 12.54
N TYR A 33 -14.34 16.05 11.69
CA TYR A 33 -13.95 17.41 12.01
C TYR A 33 -14.78 18.41 11.21
N TYR A 34 -14.88 19.64 11.72
CA TYR A 34 -15.46 20.75 10.98
C TYR A 34 -14.40 21.33 10.05
N LYS A 35 -14.67 21.41 8.75
CA LYS A 35 -13.72 21.92 7.74
C LYS A 35 -13.99 23.40 7.48
N PRO A 36 -13.15 24.33 7.97
CA PRO A 36 -13.44 25.76 7.93
C PRO A 36 -13.57 26.30 6.51
N SER A 37 -12.72 25.86 5.58
CA SER A 37 -12.74 26.32 4.19
C SER A 37 -14.03 26.02 3.43
N THR A 38 -14.83 25.07 3.92
CA THR A 38 -16.13 24.73 3.32
C THR A 38 -17.31 24.98 4.25
N GLY A 39 -17.07 25.33 5.52
CA GLY A 39 -18.11 25.45 6.55
C GLY A 39 -18.94 24.17 6.75
N ARG A 40 -18.36 22.99 6.53
CA ARG A 40 -19.09 21.71 6.55
C ARG A 40 -18.43 20.72 7.50
N TYR A 41 -19.26 19.92 8.18
CA TYR A 41 -18.78 18.78 8.95
C TYR A 41 -18.33 17.64 8.01
N VAL A 42 -17.15 17.11 8.26
CA VAL A 42 -16.59 15.94 7.57
C VAL A 42 -16.70 14.76 8.52
N MET A 43 -17.45 13.73 8.10
CA MET A 43 -17.59 12.49 8.87
C MET A 43 -16.25 11.75 8.99
N PRO A 44 -16.04 10.93 10.04
CA PRO A 44 -14.86 10.07 10.14
C PRO A 44 -14.72 9.15 8.93
N TYR A 45 -13.49 8.89 8.48
CA TYR A 45 -13.22 8.03 7.33
C TYR A 45 -11.85 7.35 7.45
N TYR A 46 -11.62 6.33 6.62
CA TYR A 46 -10.33 5.65 6.50
C TYR A 46 -9.55 6.17 5.30
N ARG A 47 -8.23 6.27 5.46
CA ARG A 47 -7.31 6.61 4.39
C ARG A 47 -6.00 5.85 4.55
N THR A 48 -5.19 5.87 3.49
CA THR A 48 -3.79 5.41 3.54
C THR A 48 -2.97 6.28 4.49
N SER A 49 -2.01 5.66 5.15
CA SER A 49 -1.08 6.28 6.09
C SER A 49 -0.28 7.37 5.37
N PRO A 50 -0.11 8.55 5.99
CA PRO A 50 0.77 9.57 5.44
C PRO A 50 2.19 9.03 5.28
N ASN A 51 2.77 9.18 4.10
CA ASN A 51 4.16 8.88 3.82
C ASN A 51 4.68 9.85 2.72
N LYS A 52 5.92 9.65 2.24
CA LYS A 52 6.56 10.51 1.23
C LYS A 52 6.27 10.08 -0.22
N THR A 53 5.35 9.15 -0.42
CA THR A 53 5.03 8.56 -1.73
C THR A 53 3.54 8.70 -2.04
N LYS A 54 3.18 8.58 -3.32
CA LYS A 54 1.78 8.49 -3.78
C LYS A 54 1.40 7.10 -4.28
N TRP A 55 2.39 6.23 -4.45
CA TRP A 55 2.23 4.93 -5.10
C TRP A 55 1.20 4.06 -4.42
N ASP A 56 1.10 4.15 -3.10
CA ASP A 56 0.23 3.33 -2.26
C ASP A 56 -1.13 3.98 -1.95
N ASN A 57 -1.33 5.27 -2.28
CA ASN A 57 -2.60 5.94 -2.05
C ASN A 57 -3.74 5.29 -2.84
N TRP A 58 -4.87 4.97 -2.20
CA TRP A 58 -6.02 4.37 -2.89
C TRP A 58 -6.62 5.28 -3.98
N SER A 59 -6.40 6.58 -3.90
CA SER A 59 -6.83 7.53 -4.93
C SER A 59 -5.96 7.52 -6.18
N THR A 60 -4.78 6.90 -6.14
CA THR A 60 -3.82 6.84 -7.24
C THR A 60 -4.33 5.92 -8.34
N LYS A 61 -4.09 6.31 -9.61
CA LYS A 61 -4.51 5.54 -10.78
C LYS A 61 -4.01 4.09 -10.69
N GLY A 62 -4.96 3.15 -10.76
CA GLY A 62 -4.69 1.71 -10.69
C GLY A 62 -4.97 1.08 -9.32
N ASN A 63 -5.02 1.87 -8.25
CA ASN A 63 -5.34 1.38 -6.91
C ASN A 63 -6.86 1.35 -6.68
N ILE A 64 -7.30 0.54 -5.71
CA ILE A 64 -8.69 0.47 -5.27
C ILE A 64 -8.75 0.71 -3.77
N ASN A 65 -9.72 1.51 -3.33
CA ASN A 65 -10.01 1.67 -1.91
C ASN A 65 -10.76 0.43 -1.38
N PRO A 66 -10.19 -0.35 -0.45
CA PRO A 66 -10.80 -1.60 0.03
C PRO A 66 -12.09 -1.37 0.83
N PHE A 67 -12.29 -0.17 1.40
CA PHE A 67 -13.48 0.16 2.19
C PHE A 67 -14.67 0.60 1.34
N THR A 68 -14.45 1.01 0.09
CA THR A 68 -15.52 1.58 -0.76
C THR A 68 -15.60 0.96 -2.15
N GLY A 69 -14.62 0.13 -2.55
CA GLY A 69 -14.51 -0.42 -3.90
C GLY A 69 -14.17 0.63 -4.97
N LYS A 70 -13.98 1.90 -4.61
CA LYS A 70 -13.73 2.98 -5.56
C LYS A 70 -12.31 2.86 -6.12
N LYS A 71 -12.21 2.91 -7.46
CA LYS A 71 -10.95 2.98 -8.20
C LYS A 71 -10.32 4.37 -8.05
N GLY A 72 -9.01 4.40 -7.92
CA GLY A 72 -8.19 5.61 -7.97
C GLY A 72 -7.93 6.05 -9.40
N TYR A 73 -7.79 7.36 -9.59
CA TYR A 73 -7.58 8.00 -10.89
C TYR A 73 -6.53 9.12 -10.85
N LYS A 74 -6.00 9.47 -9.67
CA LYS A 74 -5.00 10.52 -9.53
C LYS A 74 -3.69 10.09 -10.18
N SER A 75 -3.14 10.95 -11.03
CA SER A 75 -1.81 10.77 -11.61
C SER A 75 -0.74 10.87 -10.53
N LEU A 76 0.32 10.07 -10.66
CA LEU A 76 1.49 10.15 -9.79
C LEU A 76 2.28 11.46 -10.02
N TRP A 77 2.36 11.88 -11.29
CA TRP A 77 3.28 12.90 -11.77
C TRP A 77 2.78 14.33 -11.59
N ASN A 78 1.47 14.53 -11.45
CA ASN A 78 0.89 15.86 -11.29
C ASN A 78 0.52 16.09 -9.82
N TRP A 79 1.04 17.17 -9.24
CA TRP A 79 0.62 17.73 -7.96
C TRP A 79 -0.37 18.85 -8.20
#